data_AF-A0A9D5JHB9-F1
#
_entry.id   AF-A0A9D5JHB9-F1
#
_cell.length_a   1.000
_cell.length_b   1.000
_cell.length_c   1.000
_cell.angle_alpha   90.00
_cell.angle_beta   90.00
_cell.angle_gamma   90.00
#
_symmetry.space_group_name_H-M   'P 1'
#
loop_
_entity.id
_entity.type
_entity.pdbx_description
1 polymer ?
#
loop_
_entity_poly.entity_id
_entity_poly.type
_entity_poly.pdbx_seq_one_letter_code
_entity_poly.pdbx_strand_id
1 'polypeptide(L)'
;MGVKSNLPLQDSYLLAIKRENAPVTIYLRNGFQLRGHVRGFDNFTIVLEYDNKPHLVYKHAVSTVSPQTPVHFSPSELAAGRAASEGPAPTPLSAPVVDGNPRDPVAP
;
A
#
# COMPACT_ATOMS: atom_id res chain seq x y z
N MET A 1 4.27 -29.46 -2.60
CA MET A 1 3.70 -28.82 -1.40
C MET A 1 3.56 -27.34 -1.72
N GLY A 2 2.38 -26.90 -2.15
CA GLY A 2 2.18 -25.51 -2.60
C GLY A 2 2.33 -24.55 -1.42
N VAL A 3 3.16 -23.53 -1.58
CA VAL A 3 3.36 -22.48 -0.58
C VAL A 3 2.02 -21.76 -0.37
N LYS A 4 1.34 -22.05 0.73
CA LYS A 4 0.17 -21.29 1.18
C LYS A 4 0.69 -19.94 1.68
N SER A 5 0.75 -18.95 0.80
CA SER A 5 1.07 -17.57 1.16
C SER A 5 -0.09 -17.02 2.00
N ASN A 6 0.04 -17.16 3.31
CA ASN A 6 -0.95 -16.69 4.28
C ASN A 6 -0.79 -15.17 4.42
N LEU A 7 -1.54 -14.39 3.62
CA LEU A 7 -1.56 -12.94 3.76
C LEU A 7 -2.22 -12.58 5.10
N PRO A 8 -1.69 -11.65 5.91
CA PRO A 8 -2.30 -11.26 7.17
C PRO A 8 -3.78 -10.89 6.98
N LEU A 9 -4.63 -11.24 7.95
CA LEU A 9 -6.08 -11.04 7.88
C LEU A 9 -6.46 -9.59 7.53
N GLN A 10 -5.77 -8.62 8.15
CA GLN A 10 -6.03 -7.20 7.92
C GLN A 10 -5.73 -6.80 6.46
N ASP A 11 -4.58 -7.21 5.94
CA ASP A 11 -4.14 -6.91 4.58
C ASP A 11 -5.07 -7.56 3.56
N SER A 12 -5.42 -8.82 3.76
CA SER A 12 -6.36 -9.54 2.91
C SER A 12 -7.75 -8.91 2.92
N TYR A 13 -8.23 -8.43 4.07
CA TYR A 13 -9.51 -7.71 4.17
C TYR A 13 -9.50 -6.36 3.43
N LEU A 14 -8.49 -5.51 3.68
CA LEU A 14 -8.38 -4.20 3.03
C LEU A 14 -8.11 -4.30 1.53
N LEU A 15 -7.37 -5.33 1.11
CA LEU A 15 -7.13 -5.61 -0.31
C LEU A 15 -8.41 -6.04 -1.02
N ALA A 16 -9.25 -6.87 -0.40
CA ALA A 16 -10.54 -7.26 -0.97
C ALA A 16 -11.45 -6.03 -1.18
N ILE A 17 -11.57 -5.17 -0.15
CA ILE A 17 -12.36 -3.93 -0.22
C ILE A 17 -11.85 -3.01 -1.35
N LYS A 18 -10.53 -2.81 -1.44
CA LYS A 18 -9.91 -1.99 -2.50
C LYS A 18 -10.17 -2.56 -3.89
N ARG A 19 -9.98 -3.88 -4.08
CA ARG A 19 -10.12 -4.57 -5.37
C ARG A 19 -11.55 -4.48 -5.90
N GLU A 20 -12.53 -4.66 -5.04
CA GLU A 20 -13.95 -4.59 -5.40
C GLU A 20 -14.45 -3.15 -5.53
N ASN A 21 -13.60 -2.16 -5.24
CA ASN A 21 -13.97 -0.75 -5.17
C ASN A 21 -15.23 -0.52 -4.31
N ALA A 22 -15.34 -1.28 -3.21
CA ALA A 22 -16.54 -1.23 -2.38
C ALA A 22 -16.59 0.08 -1.58
N PRO A 23 -17.73 0.80 -1.58
CA PRO A 23 -17.90 1.96 -0.72
C PRO A 23 -17.81 1.52 0.75
N VAL A 24 -17.05 2.27 1.55
CA VAL A 24 -16.72 1.93 2.93
C VAL A 24 -17.09 3.06 3.88
N THR A 25 -17.54 2.69 5.08
CA THR A 25 -17.60 3.57 6.24
C THR A 25 -16.49 3.20 7.22
N ILE A 26 -15.61 4.16 7.52
CA ILE A 26 -14.58 4.05 8.55
C ILE A 26 -15.08 4.78 9.79
N TYR A 27 -15.17 4.06 10.90
CA TYR A 27 -15.53 4.60 12.20
C TYR A 27 -14.25 4.92 12.96
N LEU A 28 -14.18 6.13 13.50
CA LEU A 28 -13.05 6.58 14.31
C LEU A 28 -13.32 6.36 15.80
N ARG A 29 -12.26 6.27 16.60
CA ARG A 29 -12.33 6.09 18.06
C ARG A 29 -13.09 7.21 18.77
N ASN A 30 -13.16 8.41 18.18
CA ASN A 30 -13.92 9.55 18.71
C ASN A 30 -15.40 9.55 18.30
N GLY A 31 -15.87 8.53 17.58
CA GLY A 31 -17.25 8.41 17.11
C GLY A 31 -17.55 9.03 15.76
N PHE A 32 -16.60 9.77 15.16
CA PHE A 32 -16.78 10.33 13.82
C PHE A 32 -16.73 9.24 12.74
N GLN A 33 -17.43 9.45 11.62
CA GLN A 33 -17.49 8.50 10.52
C GLN A 33 -16.95 9.14 9.25
N LEU A 34 -16.07 8.43 8.54
CA LEU A 34 -15.60 8.79 7.22
C LEU A 34 -16.22 7.84 6.20
N ARG A 35 -16.68 8.35 5.05
CA ARG A 35 -17.25 7.54 3.98
C ARG A 35 -16.48 7.79 2.69
N GLY A 36 -16.21 6.73 1.93
CA GLY A 36 -15.44 6.84 0.70
C GLY A 36 -15.03 5.49 0.13
N HIS A 37 -13.93 5.45 -0.61
CA HIS A 37 -13.35 4.24 -1.19
C HIS A 37 -11.89 4.06 -0.76
N VAL A 38 -11.49 2.83 -0.44
CA VAL A 38 -10.08 2.54 -0.12
C VAL A 38 -9.24 2.56 -1.40
N ARG A 39 -8.29 3.49 -1.50
CA ARG A 39 -7.34 3.57 -2.63
C ARG A 39 -6.00 2.91 -2.33
N GLY A 40 -5.61 2.85 -1.06
CA GLY A 40 -4.36 2.22 -0.63
C GLY A 40 -4.30 2.07 0.88
N PHE A 41 -3.32 1.31 1.33
CA PHE A 41 -3.01 1.15 2.75
C PHE A 41 -1.58 0.63 2.90
N ASP A 42 -1.01 0.89 4.07
CA ASP A 42 0.24 0.29 4.52
C ASP A 42 0.04 -0.27 5.94
N ASN A 43 1.12 -0.50 6.70
CA ASN A 43 1.03 -1.01 8.07
C ASN A 43 0.25 -0.09 9.03
N PHE A 44 0.31 1.23 8.86
CA PHE A 44 -0.18 2.22 9.82
C PHE A 44 -1.29 3.13 9.29
N THR A 45 -1.50 3.17 7.98
CA THR A 45 -2.40 4.12 7.32
C THR A 45 -3.31 3.47 6.29
N ILE A 46 -4.42 4.16 6.00
CA ILE A 46 -5.37 3.86 4.93
C ILE A 46 -5.58 5.15 4.14
N VAL A 47 -5.46 5.09 2.81
CA VAL A 47 -5.83 6.19 1.92
C VAL A 47 -7.29 6.00 1.52
N LEU A 48 -8.15 6.88 2.00
CA LEU A 48 -9.57 6.94 1.69
C LEU A 48 -9.81 8.05 0.67
N GLU A 49 -10.48 7.76 -0.44
CA GLU A 49 -10.93 8.79 -1.37
C GLU A 49 -12.38 9.18 -1.08
N TYR A 50 -12.61 10.48 -0.94
CA TYR A 50 -13.91 11.10 -0.78
C TYR A 50 -13.94 12.38 -1.63
N ASP A 51 -15.01 12.56 -2.41
CA ASP A 51 -15.15 13.70 -3.34
C ASP A 51 -13.94 13.92 -4.25
N ASN A 52 -13.43 12.82 -4.83
CA ASN A 52 -12.21 12.80 -5.67
C ASN A 52 -10.93 13.33 -4.99
N LYS A 53 -10.94 13.45 -3.66
CA LYS A 53 -9.78 13.89 -2.88
C LYS A 53 -9.25 12.75 -2.01
N PRO A 54 -7.94 12.48 -2.04
CA PRO A 54 -7.34 11.50 -1.15
C PRO A 54 -7.24 12.07 0.27
N HIS A 55 -7.62 11.25 1.25
CA HIS A 55 -7.53 11.53 2.68
C HIS A 55 -6.69 10.43 3.32
N LEU A 56 -5.63 10.81 4.03
CA LEU A 56 -4.80 9.87 4.78
C LEU A 56 -5.43 9.64 6.16
N VAL A 57 -5.78 8.40 6.46
CA VAL A 57 -6.38 7.99 7.73
C VAL A 57 -5.39 7.13 8.50
N TYR A 58 -5.02 7.54 9.70
CA TYR A 58 -4.16 6.74 10.58
C TYR A 58 -4.96 5.66 11.29
N LYS A 59 -4.48 4.41 11.23
CA LYS A 59 -5.16 3.25 11.84
C LYS A 59 -5.32 3.36 13.34
N HIS A 60 -4.41 4.06 14.04
CA HIS A 60 -4.57 4.28 15.48
C HIS A 60 -5.88 5.01 15.79
N ALA A 61 -6.39 5.87 14.90
CA ALA A 61 -7.63 6.60 15.10
C ALA A 61 -8.87 5.81 14.67
N VAL A 62 -8.71 4.68 13.97
CA VAL A 62 -9.80 3.86 13.44
C VAL A 62 -10.24 2.83 14.48
N SER A 63 -11.54 2.72 14.71
CA SER A 63 -12.14 1.64 15.49
C SER A 63 -12.68 0.52 14.60
N THR A 64 -13.25 0.86 13.44
CA THR A 64 -13.96 -0.12 12.59
C THR A 64 -13.92 0.30 11.12
N VAL A 65 -13.81 -0.67 10.21
CA VAL A 65 -13.91 -0.48 8.76
C VAL A 65 -15.04 -1.38 8.26
N SER A 66 -16.10 -0.79 7.71
CA SER A 66 -17.29 -1.52 7.27
C SER A 66 -17.61 -1.22 5.81
N PRO A 67 -17.48 -2.18 4.88
CA PRO A 67 -17.98 -2.00 3.52
C PRO A 67 -19.52 -1.93 3.54
N GLN A 68 -20.11 -1.15 2.63
CA GLN A 68 -21.56 -1.02 2.51
C GLN A 68 -22.19 -2.12 1.65
N THR A 69 -21.37 -2.79 0.83
CA THR A 69 -21.74 -3.98 0.09
C THR A 69 -20.99 -5.19 0.66
N PRO A 70 -21.56 -6.40 0.61
CA PRO A 70 -20.83 -7.61 0.96
C PRO A 70 -19.56 -7.73 0.11
N VAL A 71 -18.42 -7.94 0.76
CA VAL A 71 -17.12 -8.16 0.11
C VAL A 71 -16.69 -9.58 0.40
N HIS A 72 -16.36 -10.34 -0.65
CA HIS A 72 -15.88 -11.71 -0.50
C HIS A 72 -14.39 -11.69 -0.16
N PHE A 73 -14.07 -11.90 1.12
CA PHE A 73 -12.70 -12.04 1.56
C PHE A 73 -12.40 -13.50 1.91
N SER A 74 -11.30 -14.01 1.38
CA SER A 74 -10.74 -15.31 1.73
C SER A 74 -9.26 -15.11 2.08
N PRO A 75 -8.85 -15.36 3.34
CA PRO A 75 -7.46 -15.14 3.77
C PRO A 75 -6.42 -15.91 2.94
N SER A 76 -6.82 -17.00 2.28
CA SER A 76 -5.95 -17.90 1.51
C SER A 76 -5.82 -17.58 0.02
N GLU A 77 -6.73 -16.82 -0.61
CA GLU A 77 -6.77 -16.69 -2.08
C GLU A 77 -6.18 -15.36 -2.59
N LEU A 78 -6.02 -14.35 -1.71
CA LEU A 78 -5.59 -13.01 -2.13
C LEU A 78 -4.07 -12.84 -2.34
N ALA A 79 -3.26 -13.83 -2.00
CA ALA A 79 -1.81 -13.76 -2.20
C ALA A 79 -1.35 -14.09 -3.63
N ALA A 80 -2.21 -14.72 -4.45
CA ALA A 80 -1.86 -15.09 -5.83
C ALA A 80 -1.73 -13.88 -6.78
N GLY A 81 -2.35 -12.74 -6.45
CA GLY A 81 -2.33 -11.52 -7.29
C GLY A 81 -1.11 -10.62 -7.08
N ARG A 82 -0.31 -10.85 -6.03
CA ARG A 82 0.83 -9.98 -5.66
C ARG A 82 2.15 -10.42 -6.29
N ALA A 83 2.24 -11.68 -6.75
CA ALA A 83 3.42 -12.23 -7.43
C ALA A 83 3.57 -11.77 -8.89
N ALA A 84 2.56 -11.12 -9.48
CA ALA A 84 2.55 -10.76 -10.90
C ALA A 84 2.96 -9.29 -11.20
N SER A 85 3.18 -8.45 -10.17
CA SER A 85 3.52 -7.02 -10.38
C SER A 85 4.91 -6.59 -9.89
N GLU A 86 5.68 -7.48 -9.27
CA GLU A 86 7.13 -7.26 -9.07
C GLU A 86 7.87 -7.88 -10.27
N GLY A 87 7.96 -7.11 -11.36
CA GLY A 87 9.02 -7.33 -12.35
C GLY A 87 10.40 -7.20 -11.70
N PRO A 88 11.46 -7.76 -12.31
CA PRO A 88 12.80 -7.72 -11.72
C PRO A 88 13.17 -6.27 -11.39
N ALA A 89 13.68 -6.06 -10.17
CA ALA A 89 14.15 -4.76 -9.71
C ALA A 89 14.98 -4.07 -10.81
N PRO A 90 14.83 -2.76 -11.03
CA PRO A 90 15.70 -2.05 -11.96
C PRO A 90 17.14 -2.27 -11.50
N THR A 91 17.95 -2.89 -12.37
CA THR A 91 19.39 -3.02 -12.18
C THR A 91 19.92 -1.65 -11.77
N PRO A 92 20.67 -1.49 -10.66
CA PRO A 92 21.23 -0.19 -10.33
C PRO A 92 22.08 0.27 -11.51
N LEU A 93 21.74 1.43 -12.06
CA LEU A 93 22.52 2.07 -13.10
C LEU A 93 23.93 2.27 -12.54
N SER A 94 24.91 1.53 -13.05
CA SER A 94 26.31 1.72 -12.71
C SER A 94 26.65 3.19 -12.94
N ALA A 95 26.90 3.93 -11.86
CA ALA A 95 27.36 5.30 -11.93
C ALA A 95 28.66 5.35 -12.75
N PRO A 96 28.85 6.33 -13.65
CA PRO A 96 30.12 6.50 -14.33
C PRO A 96 31.19 6.81 -13.28
N VAL A 97 32.27 6.03 -13.28
CA VAL A 97 33.49 6.33 -12.53
C VAL A 97 34.05 7.64 -13.11
N VAL A 98 33.88 8.74 -12.39
CA VAL A 98 34.59 9.98 -12.67
C VAL A 98 36.00 9.82 -12.10
N ASP A 99 36.97 9.62 -13.00
CA ASP A 99 38.39 9.55 -12.65
C ASP A 99 38.88 10.96 -12.31
N GLY A 100 38.66 11.37 -11.06
CA GLY A 100 39.15 12.63 -10.52
C GLY A 100 40.54 12.43 -9.92
N ASN A 101 41.58 12.51 -10.75
CA ASN A 101 42.96 12.65 -10.29
C ASN A 101 43.36 14.13 -10.27
N PRO A 102 43.54 14.78 -9.11
CA PRO A 102 43.96 16.17 -9.03
C PRO A 102 45.38 16.25 -8.49
N ARG A 103 46.39 16.05 -9.34
CA ARG A 103 47.80 16.37 -9.03
C ARG A 103 48.62 16.71 -10.27
N ASP A 104 48.40 17.90 -10.81
CA ASP A 104 49.46 18.63 -11.51
C ASP A 104 49.65 19.98 -10.79
N PRO A 105 50.82 20.25 -10.17
CA PRO A 105 51.14 21.59 -9.71
C PRO A 105 51.48 22.46 -10.92
N VAL A 106 50.71 23.52 -11.13
CA VAL A 106 51.08 24.59 -12.08
C VAL A 106 52.34 25.27 -11.55
N ALA A 107 53.39 25.29 -12.37
CA ALA A 107 54.61 26.02 -12.10
C ALA A 107 54.39 27.54 -12.14
N PRO A 108 55.11 28.34 -11.34
CA PRO A 108 55.30 29.75 -11.62
C PRO A 108 56.35 29.98 -12.73
#